data_AF-A0A947ULS0-F1
#
_entry.id   AF-A0A947ULS0-F1
#
_cell.length_a   1.000
_cell.length_b   1.000
_cell.length_c   1.000
_cell.angle_alpha   90.00
_cell.angle_beta   90.00
_cell.angle_gamma   90.00
#
_symmetry.space_group_name_H-M   'P 1'
#
loop_
_entity.id
_entity.type
_entity.pdbx_description
1 polymer ?
#
loop_
_entity_poly.entity_id
_entity_poly.type
_entity_poly.pdbx_seq_one_letter_code
_entity_poly.pdbx_strand_id
1 'polypeptide(L)'
;MVTWKDKVPGCFAGMTATFGSHPKDHTRAEKMLHLALREGATFNAVVREARRWLKQQGVTKEFIEEQVEKIKRFQPNPFPKRKLGAAWLVTWEGTSPPKRQSERIVSILGYRISSGRVLEHVEQLYVDLLYSLHEKITYARHRADNPYPAQYIKIGDVEWGGRITCGHNPFLLARPVKNLKFHEGADGEEVLTWDEIPIPKSLP
;
A
#
# COMPACT_ATOMS: atom_id res chain seq x y z
N MET A 1 -19.20 0.58 20.73
CA MET A 1 -18.29 0.65 19.57
C MET A 1 -18.31 2.09 19.06
N VAL A 2 -17.15 2.71 18.81
CA VAL A 2 -17.10 4.08 18.27
C VAL A 2 -17.37 4.03 16.77
N THR A 3 -18.40 4.72 16.32
CA THR A 3 -18.83 4.79 14.91
C THR A 3 -18.25 6.03 14.22
N TRP A 4 -18.36 6.12 12.89
CA TRP A 4 -17.98 7.34 12.17
C TRP A 4 -18.81 8.57 12.60
N LYS A 5 -20.06 8.38 13.06
CA LYS A 5 -20.92 9.47 13.54
C LYS A 5 -20.34 10.17 14.76
N ASP A 6 -19.73 9.40 15.66
CA ASP A 6 -19.08 9.92 16.87
C ASP A 6 -17.83 10.78 16.56
N LYS A 7 -17.34 10.73 15.31
CA LYS A 7 -16.19 11.52 14.83
C LYS A 7 -16.57 12.84 14.17
N VAL A 8 -17.85 13.05 13.86
CA VAL A 8 -18.34 14.27 13.20
C VAL A 8 -17.95 15.55 13.96
N PRO A 9 -18.10 15.66 15.30
CA PRO A 9 -17.72 16.88 16.02
C PRO A 9 -16.23 17.25 15.81
N GLY A 10 -15.35 16.25 15.76
CA GLY A 10 -13.92 16.45 15.58
C GLY A 10 -13.53 17.02 14.21
N CYS A 11 -14.42 16.96 13.21
CA CYS A 11 -14.19 17.56 11.90
C CYS A 11 -14.39 19.09 11.90
N PHE A 12 -14.99 19.61 12.97
CA PHE A 12 -15.29 21.02 13.21
C PHE A 12 -14.57 21.54 14.46
N ALA A 13 -13.39 20.99 14.79
CA ALA A 13 -12.63 21.30 16.01
C ALA A 13 -13.36 21.01 17.35
N GLY A 14 -14.43 20.19 17.33
CA GLY A 14 -15.30 19.98 18.50
C GLY A 14 -16.22 21.14 18.81
N MET A 15 -16.26 22.16 17.95
CA MET A 15 -17.07 23.37 18.04
C MET A 15 -17.72 23.65 16.68
N THR A 16 -18.22 24.85 16.44
CA THR A 16 -18.81 25.25 15.15
C THR A 16 -17.79 25.85 14.19
N ALA A 17 -16.56 25.31 14.16
CA ALA A 17 -15.52 25.79 13.26
C ALA A 17 -15.82 25.38 11.80
N THR A 18 -15.09 25.96 10.85
CA THR A 18 -15.16 25.52 9.45
C THR A 18 -14.65 24.08 9.30
N PHE A 19 -15.33 23.25 8.52
CA PHE A 19 -14.98 21.86 8.23
C PHE A 19 -13.55 21.75 7.70
N GLY A 20 -12.70 21.00 8.41
CA GLY A 20 -11.34 20.70 7.97
C GLY A 20 -10.41 21.90 7.80
N SER A 21 -10.74 23.07 8.37
CA SER A 21 -9.98 24.33 8.15
C SER A 21 -8.56 24.31 8.72
N HIS A 22 -8.31 23.50 9.76
CA HIS A 22 -7.00 23.33 10.37
C HIS A 22 -6.41 21.96 9.99
N PRO A 23 -5.07 21.79 9.84
CA PRO A 23 -4.46 20.51 9.44
C PRO A 23 -4.88 19.31 10.30
N LYS A 24 -5.10 19.52 11.61
CA LYS A 24 -5.61 18.48 12.51
C LYS A 24 -7.06 18.10 12.21
N ASP A 25 -7.91 19.08 11.87
CA ASP A 25 -9.32 18.84 11.55
C ASP A 25 -9.46 18.23 10.17
N HIS A 26 -8.62 18.61 9.21
CA HIS A 26 -8.48 17.94 7.92
C HIS A 26 -8.16 16.45 8.10
N THR A 27 -7.16 16.13 8.93
CA THR A 27 -6.79 14.74 9.25
C THR A 27 -7.94 13.99 9.94
N ARG A 28 -8.71 14.66 10.79
CA ARG A 28 -9.89 14.05 11.46
C ARG A 28 -11.03 13.81 10.47
N ALA A 29 -11.29 14.75 9.57
CA ALA A 29 -12.28 14.63 8.49
C ALA A 29 -11.96 13.47 7.55
N GLU A 30 -10.69 13.34 7.15
CA GLU A 30 -10.19 12.23 6.33
C GLU A 30 -10.44 10.88 7.01
N LYS A 31 -10.02 10.74 8.28
CA LYS A 31 -10.23 9.51 9.07
C LYS A 31 -11.71 9.16 9.24
N MET A 32 -12.56 10.17 9.48
CA MET A 32 -14.01 9.97 9.62
C MET A 32 -14.62 9.46 8.32
N LEU A 33 -14.26 10.05 7.18
CA LEU A 33 -14.74 9.62 5.86
C LEU A 33 -14.29 8.19 5.52
N HIS A 34 -13.03 7.83 5.79
CA HIS A 34 -12.56 6.45 5.60
C HIS A 34 -13.32 5.45 6.47
N LEU A 35 -13.63 5.80 7.71
CA LEU A 35 -14.43 4.95 8.59
C LEU A 35 -15.87 4.82 8.10
N ALA A 36 -16.47 5.92 7.63
CA ALA A 36 -17.81 5.93 7.06
C ALA A 36 -17.90 5.00 5.84
N LEU A 37 -16.94 5.08 4.91
CA LEU A 37 -16.85 4.18 3.76
C LEU A 37 -16.69 2.72 4.17
N ARG A 38 -15.83 2.45 5.17
CA ARG A 38 -15.63 1.09 5.70
C ARG A 38 -16.89 0.50 6.32
N GLU A 39 -17.70 1.33 6.96
CA GLU A 39 -19.01 0.95 7.52
C GLU A 39 -20.13 0.91 6.47
N GLY A 40 -19.82 1.13 5.19
CA GLY A 40 -20.79 1.11 4.09
C GLY A 40 -21.69 2.36 4.02
N ALA A 41 -21.32 3.43 4.73
CA ALA A 41 -22.06 4.68 4.66
C ALA A 41 -21.82 5.38 3.32
N THR A 42 -22.90 5.89 2.74
CA THR A 42 -22.81 6.74 1.54
C THR A 42 -22.35 8.15 1.92
N PHE A 43 -21.78 8.86 0.94
CA PHE A 43 -21.41 10.26 1.13
C PHE A 43 -22.60 11.14 1.56
N ASN A 44 -23.80 10.88 1.01
CA ASN A 44 -25.04 11.54 1.42
C ASN A 44 -25.39 11.29 2.90
N ALA A 45 -25.09 10.09 3.42
CA ALA A 45 -25.27 9.81 4.84
C ALA A 45 -24.35 10.68 5.70
N VAL A 46 -23.10 10.88 5.29
CA VAL A 46 -22.13 11.76 5.96
C VAL A 46 -22.61 13.21 5.98
N VAL A 47 -23.04 13.72 4.82
CA VAL A 47 -23.58 15.09 4.71
C VAL A 47 -24.81 15.28 5.61
N ARG A 48 -25.73 14.30 5.62
CA ARG A 48 -26.93 14.33 6.46
C ARG A 48 -26.58 14.36 7.95
N GLU A 49 -25.59 13.58 8.36
CA GLU A 49 -25.13 13.51 9.74
C GLU A 49 -24.43 14.80 10.18
N ALA A 50 -23.56 15.37 9.34
CA ALA A 50 -22.94 16.67 9.60
C ALA A 50 -23.99 17.79 9.75
N ARG A 51 -25.01 17.82 8.87
CA ARG A 51 -26.15 18.74 8.98
C ARG A 51 -26.90 18.56 10.30
N ARG A 52 -27.19 17.31 10.69
CA ARG A 52 -27.88 16.99 11.94
C ARG A 52 -27.12 17.54 13.14
N TRP A 53 -25.81 17.29 13.18
CA TRP A 53 -24.96 17.75 14.27
C TRP A 53 -24.88 19.28 14.35
N LEU A 54 -24.65 19.96 13.22
CA LEU A 54 -24.59 21.43 13.19
C LEU A 54 -25.91 22.07 13.66
N LYS A 55 -27.06 21.52 13.24
CA LYS A 55 -28.37 21.98 13.73
C LYS A 55 -28.50 21.88 15.25
N GLN A 56 -27.98 20.81 15.86
CA GLN A 56 -27.99 20.64 17.31
C GLN A 56 -27.11 21.67 18.04
N GLN A 57 -26.09 22.22 17.36
CA GLN A 57 -25.26 23.30 17.90
C GLN A 57 -25.91 24.68 17.77
N GLY A 58 -27.11 24.79 17.17
CA GLY A 58 -27.84 26.06 17.06
C GLY A 58 -27.26 27.05 16.06
N VAL A 59 -26.41 26.61 15.12
CA VAL A 59 -25.84 27.48 14.08
C VAL A 59 -26.87 27.84 13.02
N THR A 60 -26.61 28.94 12.30
CA THR A 60 -27.49 29.44 11.24
C THR A 60 -27.59 28.47 10.07
N LYS A 61 -28.70 28.54 9.34
CA LYS A 61 -28.94 27.68 8.16
C LYS A 61 -27.90 27.96 7.08
N GLU A 62 -27.53 29.22 6.90
CA GLU A 62 -26.54 29.69 5.93
C GLU A 62 -25.18 29.05 6.19
N PHE A 63 -24.75 29.03 7.45
CA PHE A 63 -23.51 28.38 7.85
C PHE A 63 -23.53 26.87 7.58
N ILE A 64 -24.65 26.19 7.83
CA ILE A 64 -24.80 24.76 7.54
C ILE A 64 -24.61 24.48 6.05
N GLU A 65 -25.24 25.27 5.18
CA GLU A 65 -25.11 25.09 3.73
C GLU A 65 -23.67 25.32 3.26
N GLU A 66 -22.98 26.32 3.80
CA GLU A 66 -21.57 26.56 3.52
C GLU A 66 -20.70 25.36 3.92
N GLN A 67 -20.91 24.80 5.10
CA GLN A 67 -20.15 23.62 5.56
C GLN A 67 -20.45 22.39 4.72
N VAL A 68 -21.70 22.22 4.26
CA VAL A 68 -22.06 21.11 3.36
C VAL A 68 -21.33 21.20 2.04
N GLU A 69 -21.19 22.40 1.49
CA GLU A 69 -20.45 22.60 0.25
C GLU A 69 -18.95 22.30 0.43
N LYS A 70 -18.37 22.67 1.57
CA LYS A 70 -17.00 22.30 1.93
C LYS A 70 -16.83 20.79 2.08
N ILE A 71 -17.78 20.10 2.71
CA ILE A 71 -17.78 18.64 2.79
C ILE A 71 -17.80 18.04 1.39
N LYS A 72 -18.72 18.48 0.52
CA LYS A 72 -18.83 17.99 -0.87
C LYS A 72 -17.55 18.16 -1.69
N ARG A 73 -16.81 19.24 -1.45
CA ARG A 73 -15.52 19.51 -2.11
C ARG A 73 -14.35 18.79 -1.46
N PHE A 74 -14.53 18.22 -0.28
CA PHE A 74 -13.46 17.51 0.42
C PHE A 74 -13.14 16.21 -0.31
N GLN A 75 -11.94 16.15 -0.87
CA GLN A 75 -11.40 14.95 -1.51
C GLN A 75 -10.47 14.25 -0.52
N PRO A 76 -10.93 13.22 0.22
CA PRO A 76 -10.03 12.45 1.07
C PRO A 76 -9.01 11.73 0.18
N ASN A 77 -7.79 11.56 0.66
CA ASN A 77 -6.84 10.66 0.00
C ASN A 77 -7.47 9.24 -0.03
N PRO A 78 -7.72 8.64 -1.20
CA PRO A 78 -8.31 7.30 -1.29
C PRO A 78 -7.40 6.23 -0.68
N PHE A 79 -6.10 6.53 -0.56
CA PHE A 79 -5.08 5.66 0.01
C PHE A 79 -4.51 6.30 1.27
N PRO A 80 -5.16 6.17 2.44
CA PRO A 80 -4.63 6.72 3.68
C PRO A 80 -3.18 6.32 3.86
N LYS A 81 -2.32 7.26 4.30
CA LYS A 81 -0.90 7.00 4.60
C LYS A 81 -0.78 5.85 5.61
N ARG A 82 -0.68 4.62 5.11
CA ARG A 82 -0.47 3.42 5.91
C ARG A 82 1.02 3.21 6.01
N LYS A 83 1.53 3.08 7.23
CA LYS A 83 2.82 2.41 7.42
C LYS A 83 2.61 0.96 7.01
N LEU A 84 3.17 0.55 5.87
CA LEU A 84 3.13 -0.84 5.44
C LEU A 84 3.88 -1.73 6.45
N GLY A 85 4.74 -1.14 7.28
CA GLY A 85 5.39 -1.83 8.39
C GLY A 85 6.41 -2.80 7.85
N ALA A 86 6.01 -4.04 7.59
CA ALA A 86 6.84 -5.04 6.94
C ALA A 86 6.12 -5.58 5.69
N ALA A 87 6.91 -5.94 4.68
CA ALA A 87 6.42 -6.50 3.42
C ALA A 87 7.48 -7.41 2.80
N TRP A 88 7.06 -8.23 1.85
CA TRP A 88 7.96 -8.77 0.85
C TRP A 88 8.09 -7.77 -0.29
N LEU A 89 9.32 -7.42 -0.64
CA LEU A 89 9.61 -6.52 -1.75
C LEU A 89 10.29 -7.32 -2.86
N VAL A 90 9.72 -7.26 -4.07
CA VAL A 90 10.28 -7.87 -5.28
C VAL A 90 10.86 -6.76 -6.15
N THR A 91 12.15 -6.83 -6.47
CA THR A 91 12.83 -5.83 -7.29
C THR A 91 13.60 -6.46 -8.45
N TRP A 92 13.77 -5.70 -9.53
CA TRP A 92 14.81 -5.97 -10.53
C TRP A 92 16.20 -5.68 -9.95
N GLU A 93 17.11 -6.64 -10.13
CA GLU A 93 18.51 -6.60 -9.71
C GLU A 93 19.42 -7.06 -10.87
N GLY A 94 20.73 -6.85 -10.74
CA GLY A 94 21.73 -7.26 -11.74
C GLY A 94 22.59 -6.11 -12.22
N THR A 95 23.21 -6.24 -13.40
CA THR A 95 24.15 -5.23 -13.93
C THR A 95 23.45 -4.08 -14.65
N SER A 96 22.17 -4.21 -14.96
CA SER A 96 21.39 -3.18 -15.68
C SER A 96 19.93 -3.11 -15.20
N PRO A 97 19.68 -2.95 -13.89
CA PRO A 97 18.32 -2.75 -13.40
C PRO A 97 17.76 -1.39 -13.88
N PRO A 98 16.43 -1.22 -13.96
CA PRO A 98 15.82 0.07 -14.22
C PRO A 98 16.34 1.15 -13.27
N LYS A 99 16.58 2.34 -13.82
CA LYS A 99 17.15 3.47 -13.05
C LYS A 99 16.14 4.09 -12.11
N ARG A 100 14.87 4.16 -12.51
CA ARG A 100 13.79 4.70 -11.68
C ARG A 100 13.37 3.66 -10.65
N GLN A 101 13.16 4.09 -9.41
CA GLN A 101 12.85 3.16 -8.32
C GLN A 101 11.49 2.48 -8.55
N SER A 102 10.50 3.24 -9.02
CA SER A 102 9.16 2.74 -9.35
C SER A 102 9.18 1.65 -10.42
N GLU A 103 10.09 1.75 -11.41
CA GLU A 103 10.29 0.72 -12.45
C GLU A 103 11.08 -0.49 -11.92
N ARG A 104 11.94 -0.28 -10.92
CA ARG A 104 12.72 -1.34 -10.29
C ARG A 104 11.86 -2.19 -9.34
N ILE A 105 10.85 -1.61 -8.70
CA ILE A 105 9.94 -2.34 -7.81
C ILE A 105 8.88 -3.04 -8.65
N VAL A 106 8.94 -4.38 -8.64
CA VAL A 106 8.04 -5.22 -9.45
C VAL A 106 6.78 -5.58 -8.67
N SER A 107 6.90 -5.84 -7.36
CA SER A 107 5.75 -6.22 -6.53
C SER A 107 6.00 -5.97 -5.05
N ILE A 108 4.92 -5.68 -4.31
CA ILE A 108 4.90 -5.52 -2.85
C ILE A 108 3.86 -6.49 -2.30
N LEU A 109 4.31 -7.48 -1.53
CA LEU A 109 3.43 -8.50 -0.97
C LEU A 109 3.35 -8.39 0.55
N GLY A 110 2.25 -8.88 1.13
CA GLY A 110 2.07 -8.90 2.58
C GLY A 110 3.15 -9.74 3.27
N TYR A 111 3.75 -9.23 4.35
CA TYR A 111 4.81 -9.92 5.11
C TYR A 111 4.41 -11.32 5.62
N ARG A 112 3.11 -11.55 5.86
CA ARG A 112 2.60 -12.83 6.39
C ARG A 112 2.49 -13.94 5.33
N ILE A 113 2.79 -13.64 4.07
CA ILE A 113 2.83 -14.65 3.02
C ILE A 113 4.09 -15.51 3.25
N SER A 114 3.90 -16.82 3.27
CA SER A 114 4.98 -17.80 3.42
C SER A 114 5.99 -17.68 2.27
N SER A 115 7.27 -17.90 2.55
CA SER A 115 8.35 -17.88 1.56
C SER A 115 8.06 -18.79 0.35
N GLY A 116 7.47 -19.97 0.54
CA GLY A 116 7.10 -20.87 -0.57
C GLY A 116 6.08 -20.27 -1.54
N ARG A 117 5.07 -19.56 -1.04
CA ARG A 117 4.12 -18.83 -1.90
C ARG A 117 4.77 -17.63 -2.60
N VAL A 118 5.74 -17.00 -1.96
CA VAL A 118 6.52 -15.93 -2.60
C VAL A 118 7.41 -16.51 -3.69
N LEU A 119 8.03 -17.68 -3.49
CA LEU A 119 8.85 -18.39 -4.47
C LEU A 119 8.08 -18.64 -5.75
N GLU A 120 6.89 -19.26 -5.63
CA GLU A 120 5.99 -19.50 -6.77
C GLU A 120 5.57 -18.21 -7.48
N HIS A 121 5.25 -17.17 -6.71
CA HIS A 121 4.83 -15.89 -7.28
C HIS A 121 5.96 -15.20 -8.05
N VAL A 122 7.18 -15.21 -7.53
CA VAL A 122 8.34 -14.58 -8.18
C VAL A 122 8.70 -15.28 -9.48
N GLU A 123 8.62 -16.61 -9.51
CA GLU A 123 8.80 -17.38 -10.74
C GLU A 123 7.75 -17.02 -11.80
N GLN A 124 6.48 -17.00 -11.40
CA GLN A 124 5.39 -16.63 -12.30
C GLN A 124 5.54 -15.19 -12.81
N LEU A 125 5.94 -14.25 -11.95
CA LEU A 125 6.21 -12.87 -12.35
C LEU A 125 7.33 -12.80 -13.41
N TYR A 126 8.42 -13.55 -13.24
CA TYR A 126 9.51 -13.54 -14.21
C TYR A 126 9.03 -14.02 -15.59
N VAL A 127 8.28 -15.13 -15.61
CA VAL A 127 7.64 -15.67 -16.81
C VAL A 127 6.71 -14.64 -17.44
N ASP A 128 5.84 -14.01 -16.65
CA ASP A 128 4.86 -13.05 -17.14
C ASP A 128 5.50 -11.81 -17.77
N LEU A 129 6.60 -11.34 -17.19
CA LEU A 129 7.30 -10.13 -17.61
C LEU A 129 8.22 -10.34 -18.81
N LEU A 130 8.83 -11.52 -18.97
CA LEU A 130 9.90 -11.72 -19.95
C LEU A 130 9.64 -12.80 -21.01
N TYR A 131 8.78 -13.78 -20.74
CA TYR A 131 8.61 -14.90 -21.68
C TYR A 131 7.67 -14.49 -22.83
N SER A 132 7.97 -14.97 -24.02
CA SER A 132 7.03 -14.96 -25.15
C SER A 132 5.80 -15.82 -24.86
N LEU A 133 4.73 -15.65 -25.65
CA LEU A 133 3.52 -16.47 -25.50
C LEU A 133 3.79 -17.97 -25.64
N HIS A 134 4.71 -18.36 -26.53
CA HIS A 134 5.08 -19.75 -26.71
C HIS A 134 5.79 -20.32 -25.48
N GLU A 135 6.77 -19.59 -24.94
CA GLU A 135 7.48 -19.99 -23.72
C GLU A 135 6.56 -20.04 -22.51
N LYS A 136 5.57 -19.14 -22.40
CA LYS A 136 4.52 -19.20 -21.36
C LYS A 136 3.69 -20.49 -21.44
N ILE A 137 3.30 -20.91 -22.65
CA ILE A 137 2.57 -22.16 -22.86
C ILE A 137 3.45 -23.36 -22.49
N THR A 138 4.72 -23.34 -22.90
CA THR A 138 5.68 -24.40 -22.56
C THR A 138 5.89 -24.49 -21.06
N TYR A 139 6.12 -23.37 -20.39
CA TYR A 139 6.24 -23.29 -18.93
C TYR A 139 4.99 -23.83 -18.22
N ALA A 140 3.78 -23.46 -18.68
CA ALA A 140 2.54 -23.94 -18.09
C ALA A 140 2.36 -25.46 -18.19
N ARG A 141 2.94 -26.10 -19.22
CA ARG A 141 2.91 -27.56 -19.42
C ARG A 141 4.05 -28.27 -18.70
N HIS A 142 5.22 -27.65 -18.66
CA HIS A 142 6.48 -28.25 -18.22
C HIS A 142 7.22 -27.33 -17.27
N ARG A 143 6.59 -27.01 -16.13
CA ARG A 143 7.16 -26.08 -15.14
C ARG A 143 8.52 -26.53 -14.61
N ALA A 144 8.72 -27.85 -14.47
CA ALA A 144 10.00 -28.42 -14.01
C ALA A 144 11.17 -28.16 -14.98
N ASP A 145 10.88 -27.92 -16.25
CA ASP A 145 11.88 -27.66 -17.29
C ASP A 145 12.15 -26.16 -17.45
N ASN A 146 11.61 -25.33 -16.55
CA ASN A 146 11.84 -23.89 -16.57
C ASN A 146 13.36 -23.60 -16.45
N PRO A 147 13.99 -22.92 -17.43
CA PRO A 147 15.43 -22.63 -17.38
C PRO A 147 15.79 -21.64 -16.27
N TYR A 148 14.82 -20.86 -15.80
CA TYR A 148 15.02 -19.82 -14.79
C TYR A 148 14.09 -20.04 -13.58
N PRO A 149 14.27 -21.13 -12.83
CA PRO A 149 13.43 -21.39 -11.67
C PRO A 149 13.71 -20.36 -10.57
N ALA A 150 12.69 -20.01 -9.80
CA ALA A 150 12.91 -19.24 -8.58
C ALA A 150 13.60 -20.14 -7.54
N GLN A 151 14.58 -19.58 -6.85
CA GLN A 151 15.42 -20.32 -5.90
C GLN A 151 15.58 -19.54 -4.60
N TYR A 152 15.62 -20.26 -3.49
CA TYR A 152 16.11 -19.69 -2.23
C TYR A 152 17.61 -19.48 -2.30
N ILE A 153 18.10 -18.42 -1.67
CA ILE A 153 19.55 -18.29 -1.49
C ILE A 153 20.04 -19.33 -0.49
N LYS A 154 21.29 -19.78 -0.66
CA LYS A 154 21.92 -20.73 0.25
C LYS A 154 22.83 -20.00 1.25
N ILE A 155 22.77 -20.41 2.51
CA ILE A 155 23.72 -20.02 3.56
C ILE A 155 24.49 -21.29 3.93
N GLY A 156 25.74 -21.40 3.46
CA GLY A 156 26.41 -22.71 3.40
C GLY A 156 25.67 -23.63 2.44
N ASP A 157 25.31 -24.83 2.91
CA ASP A 157 24.57 -25.82 2.12
C ASP A 157 23.04 -25.80 2.37
N VAL A 158 22.56 -24.91 3.25
CA VAL A 158 21.16 -24.85 3.65
C VAL A 158 20.42 -23.74 2.90
N GLU A 159 19.27 -24.08 2.33
CA GLU A 159 18.37 -23.11 1.71
C GLU A 159 17.72 -22.21 2.75
N TRP A 160 17.86 -20.90 2.56
CA TRP A 160 17.28 -19.89 3.44
C TRP A 160 16.10 -19.20 2.77
N GLY A 161 14.91 -19.45 3.31
CA GLY A 161 13.66 -18.86 2.84
C GLY A 161 13.52 -17.35 2.98
N GLY A 162 14.56 -16.63 3.44
CA GLY A 162 14.53 -15.18 3.63
C GLY A 162 14.89 -14.37 2.38
N ARG A 163 15.45 -14.98 1.33
CA ARG A 163 15.62 -14.33 0.02
C ARG A 163 15.40 -15.31 -1.10
N ILE A 164 14.78 -14.82 -2.17
CA ILE A 164 14.45 -15.59 -3.36
C ILE A 164 14.97 -14.85 -4.58
N THR A 165 15.64 -15.55 -5.48
CA THR A 165 16.10 -15.04 -6.77
C THR A 165 15.47 -15.80 -7.92
N CYS A 166 15.14 -15.13 -9.02
CA CYS A 166 14.62 -15.77 -10.24
C CYS A 166 15.13 -15.04 -11.48
N GLY A 167 15.62 -15.78 -12.47
CA GLY A 167 16.18 -15.22 -13.69
C GLY A 167 17.70 -15.18 -13.73
N HIS A 168 18.23 -14.66 -14.84
CA HIS A 168 19.68 -14.53 -15.06
C HIS A 168 20.19 -13.10 -14.86
N ASN A 169 19.91 -12.17 -15.80
CA ASN A 169 20.33 -10.76 -15.70
C ASN A 169 19.55 -9.88 -16.71
N PRO A 170 18.79 -8.86 -16.27
CA PRO A 170 18.43 -8.62 -14.87
C PRO A 170 17.60 -9.79 -14.32
N PHE A 171 17.62 -9.95 -12.99
CA PHE A 171 16.90 -10.99 -12.27
C PHE A 171 16.00 -10.37 -11.20
N LEU A 172 14.97 -11.10 -10.79
CA LEU A 172 14.10 -10.70 -9.68
C LEU A 172 14.70 -11.13 -8.36
N LEU A 173 14.71 -10.23 -7.37
CA LEU A 173 15.03 -10.51 -5.98
C LEU A 173 13.81 -10.21 -5.10
N ALA A 174 13.28 -11.23 -4.44
CA ALA A 174 12.29 -11.06 -3.40
C ALA A 174 12.90 -11.24 -2.01
N ARG A 175 12.58 -10.30 -1.12
CA ARG A 175 13.08 -10.30 0.27
C ARG A 175 12.12 -9.59 1.22
N PRO A 176 12.08 -10.00 2.51
CA PRO A 176 11.34 -9.29 3.51
C PRO A 176 12.07 -7.99 3.88
N VAL A 177 11.31 -6.91 4.00
CA VAL A 177 11.79 -5.59 4.39
C VAL A 177 10.97 -5.07 5.57
N LYS A 178 11.55 -4.16 6.35
CA LYS A 178 10.91 -3.49 7.49
C LYS A 178 10.84 -1.99 7.25
N ASN A 179 10.02 -1.33 8.05
CA ASN A 179 9.79 0.12 8.02
C ASN A 179 9.50 0.67 6.61
N LEU A 180 8.77 -0.10 5.79
CA LEU A 180 8.41 0.31 4.43
C LEU A 180 7.51 1.56 4.48
N LYS A 181 7.96 2.64 3.86
CA LYS A 181 7.31 3.95 3.82
C LYS A 181 7.23 4.47 2.39
N PHE A 182 6.13 5.16 2.11
CA PHE A 182 5.89 5.88 0.87
C PHE A 182 6.12 7.37 1.06
N HIS A 183 6.76 7.98 0.08
CA HIS A 183 7.05 9.41 -0.01
C HIS A 183 6.79 9.89 -1.44
N GLU A 184 6.42 11.15 -1.56
CA GLU A 184 6.33 11.85 -2.85
C GLU A 184 7.62 12.65 -3.03
N GLY A 185 8.30 12.44 -4.16
CA GLY A 185 9.52 13.14 -4.55
C GLY A 185 9.25 14.55 -5.07
N ALA A 186 10.33 15.30 -5.34
CA ALA A 186 10.26 16.70 -5.77
C ALA A 186 9.47 16.92 -7.08
N ASP A 187 9.45 15.91 -7.95
CA ASP A 187 8.77 15.95 -9.26
C ASP A 187 7.45 15.16 -9.27
N GLY A 188 6.89 14.84 -8.09
CA GLY A 188 5.72 13.95 -7.96
C GLY A 188 6.04 12.46 -8.15
N GLU A 189 7.32 12.09 -8.15
CA GLU A 189 7.74 10.67 -8.22
C GLU A 189 7.35 9.92 -6.95
N GLU A 190 6.82 8.71 -7.10
CA GLU A 190 6.54 7.81 -5.99
C GLU A 190 7.84 7.13 -5.50
N VAL A 191 8.26 7.46 -4.29
CA VAL A 191 9.49 6.95 -3.67
C VAL A 191 9.17 6.05 -2.48
N LEU A 192 9.75 4.86 -2.45
CA LEU A 192 9.70 3.96 -1.30
C LEU A 192 11.02 3.96 -0.54
N THR A 193 10.94 3.94 0.79
CA THR A 193 12.10 3.70 1.67
C THR A 193 11.81 2.51 2.59
N TRP A 194 12.84 1.72 2.89
CA TRP A 194 12.74 0.53 3.72
C TRP A 194 14.08 0.15 4.36
N ASP A 195 14.00 -0.69 5.38
CA ASP A 195 15.15 -1.33 6.03
C ASP A 195 15.25 -2.78 5.56
N GLU A 196 16.43 -3.17 5.10
CA GLU A 196 16.75 -4.55 4.75
C GLU A 196 16.84 -5.43 6.00
N ILE A 197 16.34 -6.67 5.92
CA ILE A 197 16.61 -7.68 6.95
C ILE A 197 17.99 -8.31 6.68
N PRO A 198 18.91 -8.28 7.65
CA PRO A 198 20.24 -8.87 7.48
C PRO A 198 20.17 -10.37 7.14
N ILE A 199 21.06 -10.82 6.26
CA ILE A 199 21.27 -12.25 6.02
C ILE A 199 21.95 -12.84 7.26
N PRO A 200 21.42 -13.94 7.85
CA PRO A 200 22.10 -14.66 8.92
C PRO A 200 23.50 -15.12 8.47
N LYS A 201 24.48 -15.08 9.39
CA LYS A 201 25.83 -15.59 9.10
C LYS A 201 25.90 -17.12 9.06
N SER A 202 25.00 -17.77 9.78
CA SER A 202 24.83 -19.22 9.83
C SER A 202 23.36 -19.54 10.10
N LEU A 203 22.92 -20.70 9.65
CA LEU A 203 21.64 -21.29 10.06
C LEU A 203 21.92 -22.35 11.14
N PRO A 204 21.01 -22.49 12.13
CA PRO A 204 21.12 -23.53 13.16
C PRO A 204 20.99 -24.95 12.59
#